data_AF-A0A538U6L1-F1
#
_entry.id   AF-A0A538U6L1-F1
#
_cell.length_a   1.000
_cell.length_b   1.000
_cell.length_c   1.000
_cell.angle_alpha   90.00
_cell.angle_beta   90.00
_cell.angle_gamma   90.00
#
_symmetry.space_group_name_H-M   'P 1'
#
loop_
_entity.id
_entity.type
_entity.pdbx_description
1 polymer ?
#
loop_
_entity_poly.entity_id
_entity_poly.type
_entity_poly.pdbx_seq_one_letter_code
_entity_poly.pdbx_strand_id
1 'polypeptide(L)' 'MSRMGKRPVAIPGGVTVAVAESTVRVKGPKGELSVPVLTGTTVVVEGSEVRVDAERKTRNPAFGTMRAHVANMVEG' A
#
# COMPACT_ATOMS: atom_id res chain seq x y z
N MET A 1 -4.05 17.13 0.40
CA MET A 1 -3.49 15.80 0.79
C MET A 1 -4.58 15.03 1.53
N SER A 2 -4.89 13.80 1.09
CA SER A 2 -5.91 12.97 1.77
C SER A 2 -5.42 12.58 3.17
N ARG A 3 -6.25 12.77 4.20
CA ARG A 3 -5.93 12.41 5.60
C ARG A 3 -5.70 10.91 5.76
N MET A 4 -6.40 10.10 4.96
CA MET A 4 -6.42 8.64 5.05
C MET A 4 -5.14 7.98 4.51
N GLY A 5 -4.58 8.46 3.40
CA GLY A 5 -3.36 7.86 2.85
C GLY A 5 -2.09 8.20 3.64
N LYS A 6 -2.12 9.22 4.52
CA LYS A 6 -1.01 9.53 5.43
C LYS A 6 -0.87 8.53 6.57
N ARG A 7 -1.89 7.70 6.83
CA ARG A 7 -1.87 6.72 7.92
C ARG A 7 -1.14 5.47 7.44
N PRO A 8 -0.06 5.05 8.11
CA PRO A 8 0.59 3.80 7.79
C PRO A 8 -0.39 2.62 7.95
N VAL A 9 -0.12 1.55 7.22
CA VAL A 9 -0.82 0.27 7.30
C VAL A 9 0.10 -0.69 8.04
N ALA A 10 -0.29 -1.12 9.23
CA ALA A 10 0.47 -2.11 9.98
C ALA A 10 0.35 -3.49 9.30
N ILE A 11 1.47 -4.20 9.19
CA ILE A 11 1.53 -5.56 8.65
C ILE A 11 1.42 -6.53 9.85
N PRO A 12 0.33 -7.31 9.96
CA PRO A 12 0.18 -8.32 10.99
C PRO A 12 1.18 -9.45 10.77
N GLY A 13 1.56 -10.11 11.86
CA GLY A 13 2.54 -11.21 11.83
C GLY A 13 2.09 -12.33 10.90
N GLY A 14 2.97 -12.74 9.98
CA GLY A 14 2.68 -13.77 8.97
C GLY A 14 2.27 -13.23 7.60
N VAL A 15 2.20 -11.89 7.43
CA VAL A 15 2.02 -11.24 6.13
C VAL A 15 3.34 -10.58 5.70
N THR A 16 3.71 -10.74 4.43
CA THR A 16 4.91 -10.13 3.82
C THR A 16 4.47 -9.23 2.67
N VAL A 17 4.88 -7.97 2.68
CA VAL A 17 4.62 -7.02 1.60
C VAL A 17 5.89 -6.77 0.81
N ALA A 18 5.82 -6.96 -0.51
CA ALA A 18 6.89 -6.68 -1.46
C ALA A 18 6.43 -5.61 -2.45
N VAL A 19 7.22 -4.58 -2.64
CA VAL A 19 6.95 -3.53 -3.63
C VAL A 19 7.92 -3.69 -4.80
N ALA A 20 7.39 -3.99 -5.97
CA ALA A 20 8.10 -3.90 -7.25
C ALA A 20 7.83 -2.54 -7.89
N GLU A 21 8.63 -2.15 -8.90
CA GLU A 21 8.63 -0.82 -9.54
C GLU A 21 7.25 -0.23 -9.84
N SER A 22 6.28 -1.07 -10.17
CA SER A 22 4.89 -0.68 -10.46
C SER A 22 3.84 -1.62 -9.88
N THR A 23 4.19 -2.51 -8.94
CA THR A 23 3.25 -3.51 -8.41
C THR A 23 3.54 -3.82 -6.94
N VAL A 24 2.53 -3.77 -6.09
CA VAL A 24 2.59 -4.25 -4.70
C VAL A 24 2.12 -5.69 -4.65
N ARG A 25 2.91 -6.55 -4.02
CA ARG A 25 2.58 -7.95 -3.74
C ARG A 25 2.47 -8.15 -2.24
N VAL A 26 1.37 -8.74 -1.79
CA VAL A 26 1.14 -9.10 -0.38
C VAL A 26 1.02 -10.61 -0.32
N LYS A 27 1.92 -11.25 0.41
CA LYS A 27 1.86 -12.68 0.73
C LYS A 27 1.32 -12.84 2.13
N GLY A 28 0.21 -13.56 2.27
CA GLY A 28 -0.37 -13.90 3.55
C GLY A 28 -0.58 -15.41 3.71
N PRO A 29 -1.11 -15.86 4.86
CA PRO A 29 -1.37 -17.27 5.12
C PRO A 29 -2.42 -17.88 4.18
N LYS A 30 -3.28 -17.05 3.58
CA LYS A 30 -4.34 -17.48 2.65
C LYS A 30 -3.94 -17.47 1.17
N GLY A 31 -2.73 -16.98 0.84
CA GLY A 31 -2.25 -16.88 -0.54
C GLY A 31 -1.47 -15.60 -0.82
N GLU A 32 -1.20 -15.35 -2.10
CA GLU A 32 -0.55 -14.12 -2.56
C GLU A 32 -1.52 -13.26 -3.38
N LEU A 33 -1.49 -11.96 -3.13
CA LEU A 33 -2.27 -10.96 -3.87
C LEU A 33 -1.31 -9.94 -4.48
N SER A 34 -1.57 -9.54 -5.71
CA SER A 34 -0.79 -8.51 -6.40
C SER A 34 -1.69 -7.40 -6.92
N VAL A 35 -1.35 -6.15 -6.65
CA VAL A 35 -2.07 -4.96 -7.11
C VAL A 35 -1.10 -4.02 -7.81
N PRO A 36 -1.43 -3.54 -9.03
CA PRO A 36 -0.60 -2.54 -9.71
C PRO A 36 -0.63 -1.21 -8.97
N VAL A 37 0.53 -0.57 -8.85
CA VAL A 37 0.68 0.76 -8.27
C VAL A 37 0.10 1.79 -9.25
N LEU A 38 -0.79 2.64 -8.75
CA LEU A 38 -1.42 3.68 -9.55
C LEU A 38 -0.43 4.82 -9.82
N THR A 39 -0.46 5.35 -11.04
CA THR A 39 0.44 6.43 -11.48
C THR A 39 0.31 7.66 -10.58
N GLY A 40 1.45 8.18 -10.10
CA GLY A 40 1.49 9.31 -9.17
C GLY A 40 1.29 8.93 -7.69
N THR A 41 1.41 7.64 -7.36
CA THR A 41 1.55 7.16 -5.97
C THR A 41 2.80 6.32 -5.82
N THR A 42 3.42 6.40 -4.66
CA THR A 42 4.63 5.64 -4.29
C THR A 42 4.31 4.83 -3.05
N VAL A 43 4.75 3.58 -2.99
CA VAL A 43 4.53 2.72 -1.82
C VAL A 43 5.90 2.41 -1.22
N VAL A 44 6.04 2.68 0.07
CA VAL A 44 7.24 2.48 0.86
C VAL A 44 6.90 1.47 1.95
N VAL A 45 7.74 0.45 2.12
CA VAL A 45 7.59 -0.55 3.18
C VAL A 45 8.68 -0.31 4.22
N GLU A 46 8.28 0.03 5.44
CA GLU A 46 9.15 0.24 6.59
C GLU A 46 8.98 -0.94 7.56
N GLY A 47 9.63 -2.06 7.24
CA GLY A 47 9.67 -3.26 8.09
C GLY A 47 8.29 -3.88 8.33
N SER A 48 7.63 -3.45 9.40
CA SER A 48 6.29 -3.90 9.82
C SER A 48 5.16 -2.95 9.43
N GLU A 49 5.44 -1.86 8.72
CA GLU A 49 4.43 -0.89 8.27
C GLU A 49 4.57 -0.58 6.78
N VAL A 50 3.45 -0.38 6.09
CA VAL A 50 3.40 0.12 4.72
C VAL A 50 2.92 1.56 4.73
N ARG A 51 3.70 2.43 4.09
CA ARG A 51 3.41 3.83 3.91
C ARG A 51 3.21 4.12 2.43
N VAL A 52 2.07 4.70 2.09
CA VAL A 52 1.87 5.23 0.74
C VAL A 52 2.27 6.70 0.79
N ASP A 53 2.98 7.17 -0.22
CA ASP A 53 3.22 8.59 -0.49
C ASP A 53 2.62 8.99 -1.85
N ALA A 54 2.32 10.28 -2.02
CA ALA A 54 1.83 10.85 -3.26
C ALA A 54 2.66 12.07 -3.62
N GLU A 55 3.01 12.21 -4.90
CA GLU A 55 3.72 13.39 -5.38
C GLU A 55 2.91 14.65 -5.07
N ARG A 56 3.55 15.59 -4.36
CA ARG A 56 2.96 16.81 -3.76
C ARG A 56 2.11 17.65 -4.70
N LYS A 57 2.28 17.54 -6.02
CA LYS A 57 1.61 18.40 -7.02
C LYS A 57 0.16 18.01 -7.31
N THR A 58 -0.27 16.80 -6.98
CA THR A 58 -1.60 16.33 -7.35
C THR A 58 -2.35 15.85 -6.11
N ARG A 59 -3.54 16.41 -5.85
CA ARG A 59 -4.54 15.80 -4.94
C ARG A 59 -5.03 14.50 -5.58
N ASN A 60 -4.14 13.51 -5.71
CA ASN A 60 -4.44 12.28 -6.43
C ASN A 60 -5.44 11.47 -5.58
N PRO A 61 -6.70 11.31 -5.99
CA PRO A 61 -7.66 10.50 -5.25
C PRO A 61 -7.19 9.04 -5.15
N ALA A 62 -6.36 8.60 -6.10
CA ALA A 62 -5.72 7.29 -6.09
C ALA A 62 -4.88 7.02 -4.84
N PHE A 63 -4.40 8.06 -4.15
CA PHE A 63 -3.64 7.92 -2.91
C PHE A 63 -4.43 7.23 -1.79
N GLY A 64 -5.69 7.64 -1.60
CA GLY A 64 -6.56 7.02 -0.59
C GLY A 64 -6.93 5.59 -0.99
N THR A 65 -7.20 5.38 -2.27
CA THR A 65 -7.58 4.08 -2.83
C THR A 65 -6.43 3.07 -2.74
N MET A 66 -5.20 3.47 -3.05
CA MET A 66 -4.02 2.62 -2.95
C MET A 66 -3.80 2.14 -1.51
N ARG A 67 -3.87 3.07 -0.54
CA ARG A 67 -3.76 2.72 0.88
C ARG A 67 -4.88 1.77 1.32
N ALA A 68 -6.11 1.96 0.84
CA ALA A 68 -7.23 1.08 1.14
C ALA A 68 -7.03 -0.32 0.55
N HIS A 69 -6.53 -0.43 -0.70
CA HIS A 69 -6.21 -1.72 -1.31
C HIS A 69 -5.16 -2.48 -0.50
N VAL A 70 -4.05 -1.83 -0.14
CA VAL A 70 -3.01 -2.46 0.68
C VAL A 70 -3.56 -2.89 2.04
N ALA A 71 -4.34 -2.04 2.71
CA ALA A 71 -4.97 -2.40 3.99
C ALA A 71 -5.90 -3.63 3.85
N ASN A 72 -6.74 -3.66 2.83
CA ASN A 72 -7.66 -4.78 2.60
C ASN A 72 -6.92 -6.08 2.25
N MET A 73 -5.81 -6.00 1.53
CA MET A 73 -4.98 -7.19 1.22
C MET A 73 -4.26 -7.73 2.45
N VAL A 74 -3.97 -6.87 3.42
CA VAL A 74 -3.24 -7.19 4.64
C VAL A 74 -4.19 -7.71 5.74
N GLU A 75 -5.42 -7.20 5.80
CA GLU A 75 -6.48 -7.63 6.73
C GLU A 75 -7.23 -8.90 6.26
N GLY A 76 -7.23 -9.16 4.96
CA GLY A 76 -7.98 -10.24 4.28
C GLY A 76 -7.56 -11.68 4.60
#